data_AF-A0A1H5XGZ4-F1
#
_entry.id   AF-A0A1H5XGZ4-F1
#
_cell.length_a   1.000
_cell.length_b   1.000
_cell.length_c   1.000
_cell.angle_alpha   90.00
_cell.angle_beta   90.00
_cell.angle_gamma   90.00
#
_symmetry.space_group_name_H-M   'P 1'
#
loop_
_entity.id
_entity.type
_entity.pdbx_description
1 polymer ?
#
loop_
_entity_poly.entity_id
_entity_poly.type
_entity_poly.pdbx_seq_one_letter_code
_entity_poly.pdbx_strand_id
1 'polypeptide(L)' 'MAQVINLNRFKKARKRSEERAQADENAVKFGRTKHQKSVDKANNERSKRDLDGKKS' A
#
# COMPACT_ATOMS: atom_id res chain seq x y z
N MET A 1 26.63 19.55 28.51
CA MET A 1 25.22 19.79 28.15
C MET A 1 24.62 18.47 27.66
N ALA A 2 23.66 17.90 28.38
CA ALA A 2 23.03 16.65 27.97
C ALA A 2 21.95 16.94 26.91
N GLN A 3 22.04 16.32 25.73
CA GLN A 3 20.99 16.41 24.73
C GLN A 3 19.83 15.51 25.12
N VAL A 4 18.69 16.10 25.47
CA VAL A 4 17.45 15.37 25.76
C VAL A 4 16.85 14.89 24.44
N ILE A 5 17.18 13.67 24.03
CA ILE A 5 16.61 13.05 22.83
C ILE A 5 15.25 12.42 23.14
N ASN A 6 14.26 12.68 22.28
CA ASN A 6 12.94 12.07 22.42
C ASN A 6 12.96 10.64 21.84
N LEU A 7 13.05 9.63 22.71
CA LEU A 7 13.04 8.22 22.30
C LEU A 7 11.77 7.81 21.54
N ASN A 8 10.62 8.43 21.81
CA ASN A 8 9.36 8.10 21.13
C ASN A 8 9.41 8.49 19.65
N ARG A 9 10.04 9.63 19.31
CA ARG A 9 10.25 10.02 17.91
C ARG A 9 11.15 9.03 17.19
N PHE A 10 12.22 8.58 17.85
CA PHE A 10 13.15 7.60 17.29
C PHE A 10 12.47 6.24 17.04
N LYS A 11 11.72 5.73 18.03
CA LYS A 11 10.93 4.50 17.89
C LYS A 11 9.93 4.59 16.74
N LYS A 12 9.22 5.72 16.60
CA LYS A 12 8.30 5.97 15.48
C LYS A 12 9.02 6.03 14.13
N ALA A 13 10.18 6.66 14.07
CA ALA A 13 10.98 6.72 12.83
C ALA A 13 11.44 5.32 12.41
N ARG A 14 11.96 4.53 13.35
CA ARG A 14 12.35 3.13 13.11
C ARG A 14 11.18 2.30 12.60
N LYS A 15 10.02 2.35 13.28
CA LYS A 15 8.82 1.62 12.87
C LYS A 15 8.39 1.97 11.43
N ARG A 16 8.37 3.25 11.07
CA ARG A 16 8.05 3.68 9.70
C ARG A 16 9.06 3.16 8.67
N SER A 17 10.33 3.06 9.03
CA SER A 17 11.37 2.52 8.15
C SER A 17 11.18 1.02 7.91
N GLU A 18 10.87 0.27 8.97
CA GLU A 18 10.57 -1.16 8.89
C GLU A 18 9.31 -1.43 8.06
N GLU A 19 8.25 -0.63 8.25
CA GLU A 19 7.01 -0.70 7.46
C GLU A 19 7.27 -0.42 5.97
N ARG A 20 8.17 0.52 5.63
CA ARG A 20 8.55 0.80 4.24
C ARG A 20 9.32 -0.35 3.60
N ALA A 21 10.33 -0.89 4.29
CA ALA A 21 11.10 -2.03 3.79
C ALA A 21 10.18 -3.24 3.53
N GLN A 22 9.26 -3.51 4.44
CA GLN A 22 8.29 -4.58 4.25
C GLN A 22 7.31 -4.29 3.09
N ALA A 23 6.93 -3.04 2.88
CA ALA A 23 6.11 -2.65 1.73
C ALA A 23 6.85 -2.84 0.40
N ASP A 24 8.14 -2.54 0.35
CA ASP A 24 9.00 -2.73 -0.82
C ASP A 24 9.21 -4.23 -1.12
N GLU A 25 9.49 -5.04 -0.10
CA GLU A 25 9.55 -6.50 -0.22
C GLU A 25 8.23 -7.08 -0.74
N ASN A 26 7.09 -6.59 -0.23
CA ASN A 26 5.78 -7.02 -0.71
C ASN A 26 5.50 -6.55 -2.14
N ALA A 27 5.99 -5.37 -2.55
CA ALA A 27 5.87 -4.88 -3.91
C ALA A 27 6.66 -5.77 -4.89
N VAL A 28 7.87 -6.19 -4.52
CA VAL A 28 8.68 -7.14 -5.30
C VAL A 28 8.03 -8.52 -5.32
N LYS A 29 7.65 -9.06 -4.16
CA LYS A 29 7.14 -10.43 -4.01
C LYS A 29 5.78 -10.65 -4.66
N PHE A 30 4.88 -9.67 -4.55
CA PHE A 30 3.51 -9.81 -5.05
C PHE A 30 3.26 -9.06 -6.36
N GLY A 31 4.25 -8.32 -6.88
CA GLY A 31 4.23 -7.64 -8.18
C GLY A 31 3.17 -6.53 -8.34
N ARG A 32 2.26 -6.39 -7.38
CA ARG A 32 1.19 -5.39 -7.36
C ARG A 32 1.07 -4.77 -5.98
N THR A 33 1.22 -3.45 -5.91
CA THR A 33 0.99 -2.70 -4.68
C THR A 33 -0.50 -2.70 -4.31
N LYS A 34 -0.81 -2.40 -3.04
CA LYS A 34 -2.21 -2.29 -2.57
C LYS A 34 -3.02 -1.31 -3.43
N HIS A 35 -2.39 -0.21 -3.85
CA HIS A 35 -3.01 0.81 -4.68
C HIS A 35 -3.30 0.31 -6.10
N GLN A 36 -2.36 -0.42 -6.72
CA GLN A 36 -2.56 -1.05 -8.02
C GLN A 36 -3.67 -2.11 -7.98
N LYS A 37 -3.72 -2.93 -6.92
CA LYS A 37 -4.82 -3.89 -6.74
C LYS A 37 -6.19 -3.20 -6.62
N SER A 38 -6.27 -2.06 -5.95
CA SER A 38 -7.52 -1.29 -5.83
C SER A 38 -7.98 -0.73 -7.17
N VAL A 39 -7.06 -0.20 -7.97
CA VAL A 39 -7.37 0.33 -9.31
C VAL A 39 -7.80 -0.79 -10.24
N ASP A 40 -7.09 -1.92 -10.22
CA ASP A 40 -7.42 -3.10 -11.02
C ASP A 40 -8.80 -3.66 -10.64
N LYS A 41 -9.12 -3.72 -9.35
CA LYS A 41 -10.45 -4.12 -8.87
C LYS A 41 -11.54 -3.16 -9.36
N ALA A 42 -11.32 -1.85 -9.26
CA ALA A 42 -12.29 -0.85 -9.73
C ALA A 42 -12.50 -0.91 -11.26
N ASN A 43 -11.43 -1.14 -12.03
CA ASN A 43 -11.51 -1.34 -13.48
C ASN A 43 -12.27 -2.60 -13.83
N ASN A 44 -11.97 -3.73 -13.16
CA ASN A 44 -12.70 -4.98 -13.34
C ASN A 44 -14.19 -4.85 -12.98
N GLU A 45 -14.52 -4.15 -11.90
CA GLU A 45 -15.92 -3.88 -11.53
C GLU A 45 -16.64 -3.02 -12.58
N ARG A 46 -15.97 -1.99 -13.12
CA ARG A 46 -16.51 -1.19 -14.22
C ARG A 46 -16.75 -2.05 -15.45
N SER A 47 -15.76 -2.81 -15.90
CA SER A 47 -15.89 -3.71 -17.05
C SER A 47 -17.00 -4.75 -16.85
N LYS A 48 -17.15 -5.30 -15.64
CA LYS A 48 -18.26 -6.21 -15.32
C LYS A 48 -19.61 -5.53 -15.49
N ARG A 49 -19.81 -4.33 -14.94
CA ARG A 49 -21.06 -3.56 -15.12
C ARG A 49 -21.34 -3.24 -16.57
N ASP A 50 -20.31 -2.84 -17.32
CA ASP A 50 -20.45 -2.51 -18.75
C ASP A 50 -20.81 -3.74 -19.59
N LEU A 51 -20.29 -4.91 -19.25
CA LEU A 51 -20.64 -6.18 -19.91
C LEU A 51 -22.04 -6.67 -19.52
N ASP A 52 -22.44 -6.49 -18.26
CA ASP A 52 -23.76 -6.86 -17.77
C ASP A 52 -24.86 -6.01 -18.43
N GLY A 53 -24.61 -4.69 -18.58
CA GLY A 53 -25.50 -3.80 -19.31
C GLY A 53 -25.59 -4.05 -20.83
N LYS A 54 -24.64 -4.80 -21.40
CA LYS A 54 -24.62 -5.19 -22.82
C LYS A 54 -25.17 -6.60 -23.07
N LYS A 55 -25.60 -7.32 -22.04
CA LYS A 55 -26.22 -8.66 -22.15
C LYS A 55 -27.74 -8.62 -22.33
N SER A 56 -28.30 -7.48 -22.73
CA SER A 56 -29.72 -7.34 -23.12
C SER A 56 -29.90 -7.37 -24.63
#